data_AF-A0A535Q155-F1
#
_entry.id   AF-A0A535Q155-F1
#
_cell.length_a   1.000
_cell.length_b   1.000
_cell.length_c   1.000
_cell.angle_alpha   90.00
_cell.angle_beta   90.00
_cell.angle_gamma   90.00
#
_symmetry.space_group_name_H-M   'P 1'
#
loop_
_entity.id
_entity.type
_entity.pdbx_description
1 polymer ?
#
loop_
_entity_poly.entity_id
_entity_poly.type
_entity_poly.pdbx_seq_one_letter_code
_entity_poly.pdbx_strand_id
1 'polypeptide(L)'
;MVTRESQLPLCPVCHKADKVKKLETAYNEGLERFAPPPLPGKTVSVVRYMVSSMILIGLFIFFILVLVGSESFGQGFSFVELALVLGATASIIAALVLSYIAFTKVVRGDQDASKHYAEWDLAMERYKRLLYCSRDNVIFDPQTQRIVSEEELASLMSTEAKNQQASQQSTSLAH
;
A
#
# COMPACT_ATOMS: atom_id res chain seq x y z
N MET A 1 23.12 6.07 37.85
CA MET A 1 22.93 5.18 36.69
C MET A 1 23.46 5.92 35.48
N VAL A 2 24.67 5.58 35.04
CA VAL A 2 25.29 6.19 33.86
C VAL A 2 24.66 5.54 32.64
N THR A 3 23.90 6.32 31.87
CA THR A 3 23.40 5.94 30.56
C THR A 3 24.60 5.48 29.74
N ARG A 4 24.71 4.18 29.44
CA ARG A 4 25.65 3.69 28.42
C ARG A 4 25.25 4.38 27.13
N GLU A 5 25.91 5.49 26.78
CA GLU A 5 26.00 5.93 25.40
C GLU A 5 26.43 4.69 24.63
N SER A 6 25.53 4.19 23.77
CA SER A 6 25.82 3.07 22.91
C SER A 6 27.08 3.43 22.14
N GLN A 7 28.21 2.84 22.50
CA GLN A 7 29.48 3.07 21.82
C GLN A 7 29.25 2.75 20.35
N LEU A 8 29.18 3.79 19.51
CA LEU A 8 29.01 3.59 18.09
C LEU A 8 30.26 2.88 17.57
N PRO A 9 30.10 1.87 16.71
CA PRO A 9 31.23 1.13 16.18
C PRO A 9 32.13 2.03 15.35
N LEU A 10 33.43 1.72 15.37
CA LEU A 10 34.44 2.47 14.65
C LEU A 10 34.20 2.34 13.15
N CYS A 11 34.36 3.45 12.42
CA CYS A 11 34.32 3.41 10.97
C CYS A 11 35.48 2.56 10.42
N PRO A 12 35.24 1.62 9.47
CA PRO A 12 36.29 0.77 8.91
C PRO A 12 37.31 1.56 8.06
N VAL A 13 37.00 2.79 7.67
CA VAL A 13 37.90 3.66 6.89
C VAL A 13 38.72 4.56 7.80
N CYS A 14 38.10 5.53 8.50
CA CYS A 14 38.84 6.45 9.37
C CYS A 14 39.13 5.95 10.79
N HIS A 15 38.63 4.78 11.20
CA HIS A 15 38.86 4.20 12.53
C HIS A 15 38.46 5.11 13.70
N LYS A 16 37.55 6.07 13.49
CA LYS A 16 37.00 6.96 14.54
C LYS A 16 35.48 6.84 14.62
N ALA A 17 34.92 7.08 15.81
CA ALA A 17 33.48 7.03 16.05
C ALA A 17 32.80 8.42 16.05
N ASP A 18 33.59 9.50 16.16
CA ASP A 18 33.12 10.88 16.40
C ASP A 18 32.19 11.46 15.32
N LYS A 19 32.18 10.86 14.12
CA LYS A 19 31.44 11.32 12.95
C LYS A 19 30.56 10.24 12.32
N VAL A 20 30.36 9.13 13.04
CA VAL A 20 29.48 8.04 12.66
C VAL A 20 28.07 8.36 13.15
N LYS A 21 27.09 8.27 12.26
CA LYS A 21 25.67 8.48 12.56
C LYS A 21 24.84 7.35 11.98
N LYS A 22 23.63 7.14 12.50
CA LYS A 22 22.67 6.24 11.84
C LYS A 22 22.25 6.82 10.50
N LEU A 23 21.97 5.93 9.54
CA LEU A 23 21.53 6.33 8.20
C LEU A 23 20.24 7.16 8.25
N GLU A 24 19.31 6.81 9.14
CA GLU A 24 18.09 7.58 9.43
C GLU A 24 18.37 9.02 9.91
N THR A 25 19.37 9.19 10.78
CA THR A 25 19.77 10.52 11.24
C THR A 25 20.39 11.32 10.10
N ALA A 26 21.19 10.70 9.24
CA ALA A 26 21.74 11.34 8.07
C ALA A 26 20.65 11.78 7.08
N TYR A 27 19.63 10.95 6.86
CA TYR A 27 18.45 11.30 6.05
C TYR A 27 17.69 12.51 6.63
N ASN A 28 17.41 12.50 7.93
CA ASN A 28 16.74 13.61 8.62
C ASN A 28 17.55 14.92 8.61
N GLU A 29 18.87 14.84 8.42
CA GLU A 29 19.76 15.99 8.22
C GLU A 29 19.74 16.53 6.77
N GLY A 30 18.90 15.97 5.89
CA GLY A 30 18.69 16.45 4.52
C GLY A 30 19.43 15.64 3.43
N LEU A 31 20.01 14.48 3.78
CA LEU A 31 20.61 13.60 2.78
C LEU A 31 19.54 12.68 2.17
N GLU A 32 18.74 13.22 1.25
CA GLU A 32 17.61 12.54 0.61
C GLU A 32 17.98 11.22 -0.10
N ARG A 33 19.24 11.09 -0.55
CA ARG A 33 19.80 9.85 -1.13
C ARG A 33 19.78 8.65 -0.19
N PHE A 34 19.62 8.88 1.11
CA PHE A 34 19.51 7.84 2.14
C PHE A 34 18.06 7.60 2.57
N ALA A 35 17.10 7.84 1.68
CA ALA A 35 15.69 7.60 1.97
C ALA A 35 15.45 6.15 2.41
N PRO A 36 14.57 5.93 3.40
CA PRO A 36 14.16 4.59 3.79
C PRO A 36 13.48 3.87 2.62
N PRO A 37 13.47 2.51 2.63
CA PRO A 37 12.83 1.75 1.57
C PRO A 37 11.33 2.12 1.46
N PRO A 38 10.81 2.34 0.25
CA PRO A 38 9.44 2.76 0.06
C PRO A 38 8.49 1.70 0.63
N LEU A 39 7.51 2.16 1.40
CA LEU A 39 6.49 1.27 1.97
C LEU A 39 5.68 0.67 0.81
N PRO A 40 5.46 -0.67 0.76
CA PRO A 40 4.66 -1.27 -0.30
C PRO A 40 3.26 -0.67 -0.26
N GLY A 41 3.00 0.24 -1.19
CA GLY A 41 1.76 0.98 -1.26
C GLY A 41 0.67 0.16 -1.92
N LYS A 42 -0.53 0.16 -1.33
CA LYS A 42 -1.74 -0.33 -2.00
C LYS A 42 -2.07 0.57 -3.19
N THR A 43 -1.73 0.15 -4.40
CA THR A 43 -2.09 0.87 -5.65
C THR A 43 -3.49 0.56 -6.16
N VAL A 44 -4.29 -0.21 -5.42
CA VAL A 44 -5.67 -0.47 -5.81
C VAL A 44 -6.55 0.72 -5.41
N SER A 45 -6.96 1.50 -6.41
CA SER A 45 -7.86 2.65 -6.23
C SER A 45 -9.22 2.19 -5.67
N VAL A 46 -9.41 2.28 -4.35
CA VAL A 46 -10.66 1.91 -3.65
C VAL A 46 -11.82 2.84 -4.03
N VAL A 47 -11.52 4.02 -4.58
CA VAL A 47 -12.48 5.07 -4.97
C VAL A 47 -13.57 4.55 -5.91
N ARG A 48 -13.23 3.73 -6.92
CA ARG A 48 -14.23 3.21 -7.88
C ARG A 48 -15.28 2.34 -7.20
N TYR A 49 -14.87 1.56 -6.20
CA TYR A 49 -15.78 0.69 -5.45
C TYR A 49 -16.67 1.47 -4.49
N MET A 50 -16.11 2.47 -3.81
CA MET A 50 -16.87 3.37 -2.93
C MET A 50 -17.99 4.08 -3.70
N VAL A 51 -17.68 4.62 -4.89
CA VAL A 51 -18.68 5.28 -5.75
C VAL A 51 -19.74 4.28 -6.21
N SER A 52 -19.36 3.06 -6.64
CA SER A 52 -20.33 2.04 -7.03
C SER A 52 -21.26 1.64 -5.89
N SER A 53 -20.75 1.53 -4.65
CA SER A 53 -21.53 1.19 -3.47
C SER A 53 -22.53 2.28 -3.11
N MET A 54 -22.13 3.56 -3.19
CA MET A 54 -23.01 4.69 -2.92
C MET A 54 -24.18 4.78 -3.91
N ILE A 55 -23.91 4.56 -5.20
CA ILE A 55 -24.94 4.52 -6.25
C ILE A 55 -25.92 3.36 -5.99
N LEU A 56 -25.39 2.19 -5.63
CA LEU A 56 -26.17 1.01 -5.33
C LEU A 56 -27.14 1.26 -4.16
N ILE A 57 -26.64 1.81 -3.05
CA ILE A 57 -27.46 2.14 -1.86
C ILE A 57 -28.57 3.13 -2.22
N GLY A 58 -28.25 4.17 -3.00
CA GLY A 58 -29.24 5.13 -3.48
C GLY A 58 -30.34 4.45 -4.31
N LEU A 59 -29.97 3.51 -5.17
CA LEU A 59 -30.89 2.73 -5.98
C LEU A 59 -31.78 1.82 -5.11
N PHE A 60 -31.24 1.18 -4.07
CA PHE A 60 -32.05 0.43 -3.09
C PHE A 60 -33.08 1.29 -2.38
N ILE A 61 -32.66 2.44 -1.85
CA ILE A 61 -33.55 3.35 -1.13
C ILE A 61 -34.68 3.79 -2.06
N PHE A 62 -34.36 4.13 -3.32
CA PHE A 62 -35.35 4.46 -4.32
C PHE A 62 -36.34 3.32 -4.57
N PHE A 63 -35.87 2.09 -4.76
CA PHE A 63 -36.76 0.94 -4.96
C PHE A 63 -37.65 0.67 -3.74
N ILE A 64 -37.13 0.75 -2.52
CA ILE A 64 -37.92 0.59 -1.29
C ILE A 64 -39.02 1.66 -1.23
N LEU A 65 -38.70 2.92 -1.52
CA LEU A 65 -39.69 4.01 -1.54
C LEU A 65 -40.78 3.79 -2.58
N VAL A 66 -40.42 3.32 -3.78
CA VAL A 66 -41.40 2.99 -4.83
C VAL A 66 -42.28 1.81 -4.41
N LEU A 67 -41.69 0.78 -3.78
CA LEU A 67 -42.41 -0.42 -3.38
C LEU A 67 -43.39 -0.14 -2.22
N VAL A 68 -42.94 0.58 -1.18
CA VAL A 68 -43.80 1.05 -0.08
C VAL A 68 -44.87 2.02 -0.57
N GLY A 69 -44.52 2.91 -1.51
CA GLY A 69 -45.50 3.79 -2.16
C GLY A 69 -46.51 3.03 -3.02
N SER A 70 -46.14 1.87 -3.56
CA SER A 70 -47.00 1.06 -4.42
C SER A 70 -48.05 0.23 -3.67
N GLU A 71 -47.88 0.00 -2.37
CA GLU A 71 -48.92 -0.62 -1.51
C GLU A 71 -50.19 0.25 -1.40
N SER A 72 -50.16 1.48 -1.91
CA SER A 72 -51.33 2.35 -2.06
C SER A 72 -52.17 2.07 -3.33
N PHE A 73 -51.71 1.19 -4.22
CA PHE A 73 -52.48 0.79 -5.41
C PHE A 73 -53.35 -0.42 -5.06
N GLY A 74 -54.66 -0.30 -5.27
CA GLY A 74 -55.68 -1.20 -4.75
C GLY A 74 -55.62 -2.66 -5.21
N GLN A 75 -56.59 -3.43 -4.70
CA GLN A 75 -56.75 -4.88 -4.57
C GLN A 75 -56.64 -5.79 -5.84
N GLY A 76 -56.07 -5.31 -6.95
CA GLY A 76 -55.86 -6.08 -8.17
C GLY A 76 -54.38 -6.33 -8.44
N PHE A 77 -53.99 -7.60 -8.58
CA PHE A 77 -52.65 -7.99 -9.07
C PHE A 77 -52.39 -7.38 -10.44
N SER A 78 -51.62 -6.29 -10.48
CA SER A 78 -51.24 -5.63 -11.73
C SER A 78 -49.91 -6.20 -12.23
N PHE A 79 -49.80 -6.44 -13.54
CA PHE A 79 -48.53 -6.81 -14.20
C PHE A 79 -47.40 -5.82 -13.88
N VAL A 80 -47.74 -4.57 -13.57
CA VAL A 80 -46.80 -3.52 -13.17
C VAL A 80 -46.15 -3.83 -11.82
N GLU A 81 -46.92 -4.33 -10.85
CA GLU A 81 -46.43 -4.70 -9.52
C GLU A 81 -45.47 -5.90 -9.60
N LEU A 82 -45.83 -6.91 -10.40
CA LEU A 82 -44.96 -8.07 -10.65
C LEU A 82 -43.63 -7.65 -11.30
N ALA A 83 -43.66 -6.75 -12.29
CA ALA A 83 -42.46 -6.22 -12.92
C ALA A 83 -41.59 -5.44 -11.93
N LEU A 84 -42.21 -4.69 -11.01
CA LEU A 84 -41.54 -3.93 -9.96
C LEU A 84 -40.83 -4.85 -8.95
N VAL A 85 -41.51 -5.91 -8.50
CA VAL A 85 -40.95 -6.91 -7.58
C VAL A 85 -39.79 -7.67 -8.23
N LEU A 86 -39.93 -8.09 -9.49
CA LEU A 86 -38.85 -8.75 -10.23
C LEU A 86 -37.65 -7.81 -10.45
N GLY A 87 -37.91 -6.55 -10.79
CA GLY A 87 -36.88 -5.51 -10.96
C GLY A 87 -36.12 -5.24 -9.65
N ALA A 88 -36.83 -5.08 -8.55
CA ALA A 88 -36.23 -4.91 -7.22
C ALA A 88 -35.42 -6.15 -6.83
N THR A 89 -35.95 -7.35 -7.04
CA THR A 89 -35.23 -8.60 -6.73
C THR A 89 -33.95 -8.72 -7.55
N ALA A 90 -34.01 -8.41 -8.86
CA ALA A 90 -32.83 -8.41 -9.73
C ALA A 90 -31.79 -7.36 -9.29
N SER A 91 -32.23 -6.17 -8.87
CA SER A 91 -31.31 -5.13 -8.38
C SER A 91 -30.62 -5.54 -7.09
N ILE A 92 -31.35 -6.21 -6.18
CA ILE A 92 -30.78 -6.76 -4.94
C ILE A 92 -29.71 -7.80 -5.25
N ILE A 93 -29.98 -8.72 -6.18
CA ILE A 93 -29.02 -9.76 -6.57
C ILE A 93 -27.78 -9.11 -7.21
N ALA A 94 -27.97 -8.19 -8.18
CA ALA A 94 -26.87 -7.50 -8.84
C ALA A 94 -25.98 -6.76 -7.84
N ALA A 95 -26.61 -6.14 -6.84
CA ALA A 95 -25.92 -5.46 -5.76
C ALA A 95 -25.07 -6.37 -4.88
N LEU A 96 -25.61 -7.51 -4.47
CA LEU A 96 -24.88 -8.49 -3.67
C LEU A 96 -23.66 -9.03 -4.43
N VAL A 97 -23.81 -9.29 -5.73
CA VAL A 97 -22.72 -9.74 -6.60
C VAL A 97 -21.63 -8.66 -6.71
N LEU A 98 -22.01 -7.40 -6.96
CA LEU A 98 -21.07 -6.27 -7.03
C LEU A 98 -20.32 -6.08 -5.72
N SER A 99 -21.02 -6.15 -4.59
CA SER A 99 -20.43 -6.09 -3.26
C SER A 99 -19.42 -7.22 -3.05
N TYR A 100 -19.79 -8.46 -3.37
CA TYR A 100 -18.91 -9.62 -3.26
C TYR A 100 -17.63 -9.51 -4.11
N ILE A 101 -17.75 -9.04 -5.36
CA ILE A 101 -16.60 -8.81 -6.24
C ILE A 101 -15.69 -7.71 -5.68
N ALA A 102 -16.27 -6.64 -5.11
CA ALA A 102 -15.50 -5.58 -4.48
C ALA A 102 -14.72 -6.11 -3.27
N PHE A 103 -15.39 -6.84 -2.37
CA PHE A 103 -14.75 -7.44 -1.20
C PHE A 103 -13.63 -8.40 -1.57
N THR A 104 -13.87 -9.33 -2.50
CA THR A 104 -12.85 -10.29 -2.92
C THR A 104 -11.65 -9.61 -3.57
N LYS A 105 -11.85 -8.54 -4.33
CA LYS A 105 -10.73 -7.79 -4.93
C LYS A 105 -9.95 -6.99 -3.88
N VAL A 106 -10.62 -6.38 -2.91
CA VAL A 106 -9.95 -5.69 -1.80
C VAL A 106 -9.13 -6.67 -0.98
N VAL A 107 -9.71 -7.83 -0.63
CA VAL A 107 -9.01 -8.88 0.11
C VAL A 107 -7.80 -9.43 -0.67
N ARG A 108 -7.93 -9.62 -1.98
CA ARG A 108 -6.79 -10.01 -2.83
C ARG A 108 -5.71 -8.93 -2.86
N GLY A 109 -6.09 -7.66 -2.97
CA GLY A 109 -5.15 -6.53 -2.91
C GLY A 109 -4.43 -6.43 -1.56
N ASP A 110 -5.12 -6.72 -0.45
CA ASP A 110 -4.51 -6.84 0.88
C ASP A 110 -3.57 -8.02 0.98
N GLN A 111 -3.96 -9.19 0.47
CA GLN A 111 -3.10 -10.37 0.45
C GLN A 111 -1.85 -10.16 -0.40
N ASP A 112 -1.96 -9.51 -1.55
CA ASP A 112 -0.80 -9.24 -2.41
C ASP A 112 0.14 -8.21 -1.78
N ALA A 113 -0.39 -7.15 -1.15
CA ALA A 113 0.44 -6.23 -0.34
C ALA A 113 1.11 -6.95 0.83
N SER A 114 0.42 -7.91 1.46
CA SER A 114 0.94 -8.66 2.61
C SER A 114 2.18 -9.50 2.30
N LYS A 115 2.30 -10.00 1.06
CA LYS A 115 3.47 -10.76 0.61
C LYS A 115 4.74 -9.89 0.60
N HIS A 116 4.59 -8.61 0.27
CA HIS A 116 5.70 -7.68 0.16
C HIS A 116 6.10 -7.03 1.49
N TYR A 117 5.25 -7.11 2.54
CA TYR A 117 5.65 -6.63 3.88
C TYR A 117 6.84 -7.41 4.44
N ALA A 118 6.91 -8.74 4.22
CA ALA A 118 8.04 -9.54 4.70
C ALA A 118 9.37 -9.12 4.06
N GLU A 119 9.38 -8.84 2.76
CA GLU A 119 10.57 -8.36 2.04
C GLU A 119 10.94 -6.94 2.47
N TRP A 120 9.94 -6.09 2.66
CA TRP A 120 10.12 -4.72 3.16
C TRP A 120 10.65 -4.69 4.59
N ASP A 121 10.16 -5.55 5.48
CA ASP A 121 10.64 -5.65 6.86
C ASP A 121 12.12 -6.06 6.88
N LEU A 122 12.53 -7.00 6.03
CA LEU A 122 13.94 -7.39 5.88
C LEU A 122 14.80 -6.24 5.34
N ALA A 123 14.33 -5.52 4.32
CA ALA A 123 15.03 -4.34 3.78
C ALA A 123 15.13 -3.23 4.84
N MET A 124 14.07 -3.01 5.61
CA MET A 124 14.01 -2.02 6.69
C MET A 124 14.93 -2.39 7.84
N GLU A 125 15.02 -3.67 8.19
CA GLU A 125 15.95 -4.15 9.20
C GLU A 125 17.40 -3.92 8.77
N ARG A 126 17.75 -4.20 7.50
CA ARG A 126 19.07 -3.88 6.95
C ARG A 126 19.33 -2.39 7.00
N TYR A 127 18.39 -1.57 6.53
CA TYR A 127 18.49 -0.11 6.57
C TYR A 127 18.78 0.44 7.98
N LYS A 128 18.05 -0.04 9.00
CA LYS A 128 18.22 0.38 10.39
C LYS A 128 19.58 0.02 10.99
N ARG A 129 20.26 -1.01 10.46
CA ARG A 129 21.59 -1.44 10.91
C ARG A 129 22.71 -0.63 10.28
N LEU A 130 22.48 -0.01 9.12
CA LEU A 130 23.50 0.72 8.39
C LEU A 130 23.89 2.02 9.11
N LEU A 131 25.19 2.30 9.07
CA LEU A 131 25.80 3.49 9.63
C LEU A 131 26.47 4.30 8.53
N TYR A 132 26.40 5.61 8.68
CA TYR A 132 27.00 6.57 7.78
C TYR A 132 28.14 7.30 8.49
N CYS A 133 29.32 7.32 7.88
CA CYS A 133 30.43 8.15 8.33
C CYS A 133 30.47 9.45 7.53
N SER A 134 30.21 10.56 8.21
CA SER A 134 30.24 11.90 7.57
C SER A 134 31.64 12.39 7.18
N ARG A 135 32.72 11.77 7.69
CA ARG A 135 34.10 12.16 7.39
C ARG A 135 34.53 11.67 6.01
N ASP A 136 34.33 10.39 5.74
CA ASP A 136 34.75 9.75 4.49
C ASP A 136 33.58 9.54 3.52
N ASN A 137 32.37 9.96 3.92
CA ASN A 137 31.16 9.87 3.10
C ASN A 137 30.81 8.42 2.69
N VAL A 138 31.06 7.48 3.61
CA VAL A 138 30.87 6.03 3.39
C VAL A 138 29.75 5.47 4.25
N ILE A 139 29.05 4.47 3.71
CA ILE A 139 28.05 3.67 4.40
C ILE A 139 28.66 2.32 4.71
N PHE A 140 28.47 1.82 5.92
CA PHE A 140 28.98 0.51 6.29
C PHE A 140 28.01 -0.21 7.23
N ASP A 141 28.09 -1.52 7.20
CA ASP A 141 27.39 -2.40 8.14
C ASP A 141 28.31 -2.71 9.33
N PRO A 142 27.90 -2.40 10.57
CA PRO A 142 28.72 -2.65 11.75
C PRO A 142 28.94 -4.14 12.07
N GLN A 143 28.09 -5.05 11.57
CA GLN A 143 28.24 -6.49 11.82
C GLN A 143 29.27 -7.13 10.88
N THR A 144 29.20 -6.78 9.59
CA THR A 144 30.09 -7.34 8.57
C THR A 144 31.35 -6.51 8.33
N GLN A 145 31.41 -5.29 8.90
CA GLN A 145 32.44 -4.27 8.64
C GLN A 145 32.65 -3.96 7.16
N ARG A 146 31.67 -4.30 6.32
CA ARG A 146 31.73 -4.12 4.87
C ARG A 146 31.22 -2.72 4.52
N ILE A 147 31.94 -2.07 3.60
CA ILE A 147 31.53 -0.81 3.00
C ILE A 147 30.50 -1.12 1.92
N VAL A 148 29.35 -0.46 1.98
CA VAL A 148 28.25 -0.60 1.03
C VAL A 148 28.30 0.61 0.09
N SER A 149 28.42 0.37 -1.21
CA SER A 149 28.35 1.44 -2.21
C SER A 149 26.93 1.97 -2.34
N GLU A 150 26.75 3.16 -2.90
CA GLU A 150 25.41 3.76 -3.09
C GLU A 150 24.53 2.91 -4.01
N GLU A 151 25.12 2.29 -5.04
CA GLU A 151 24.46 1.35 -5.94
C GLU A 151 24.02 0.07 -5.22
N GLU A 152 24.89 -0.45 -4.35
CA GLU A 152 24.58 -1.64 -3.54
C GLU A 152 23.50 -1.30 -2.52
N LEU A 153 23.53 -0.11 -1.90
CA LEU A 153 22.48 0.39 -1.02
C LEU A 153 21.14 0.48 -1.75
N ALA A 154 21.12 1.08 -2.95
CA ALA A 154 19.91 1.20 -3.75
C ALA A 154 19.33 -0.18 -4.10
N SER A 155 20.18 -1.15 -4.47
CA SER A 155 19.75 -2.53 -4.74
C SER A 155 19.23 -3.28 -3.51
N LEU A 156 19.79 -2.99 -2.33
CA LEU A 156 19.37 -3.59 -1.06
C LEU A 156 18.05 -2.98 -0.54
N MET A 157 17.78 -1.71 -0.89
CA MET A 157 16.57 -0.98 -0.49
C MET A 157 15.44 -1.07 -1.54
N SER A 158 15.74 -1.44 -2.79
CA SER A 158 14.72 -1.62 -3.82
C SER A 158 13.97 -2.94 -3.63
N THR A 159 12.92 -2.92 -2.81
CA THR A 159 11.87 -3.95 -2.82
C THR A 159 11.08 -3.98 -4.14
N GLU A 160 11.26 -2.96 -5.01
CA GLU A 160 10.37 -2.68 -6.14
C GLU A 160 10.98 -2.72 -7.54
N ALA A 161 12.30 -2.96 -7.71
CA ALA A 161 12.94 -2.84 -9.03
C ALA A 161 12.43 -3.83 -10.10
N LYS A 162 11.54 -4.78 -9.75
CA LYS A 162 10.93 -5.72 -10.70
C LYS A 162 9.49 -5.38 -11.13
N ASN A 163 8.79 -4.48 -10.44
CA ASN A 163 7.35 -4.24 -10.69
C ASN A 163 7.02 -2.91 -11.40
N GLN A 164 7.93 -1.92 -11.41
CA GLN A 164 7.67 -0.66 -12.13
C GLN A 164 7.73 -0.81 -13.66
N GLN A 165 8.48 -1.79 -14.19
CA GLN A 165 8.49 -2.09 -15.62
C GLN A 165 7.18 -2.73 -16.12
N ALA A 166 6.46 -3.49 -15.27
CA ALA A 166 5.18 -4.10 -15.68
C ALA A 166 4.02 -3.08 -15.77
N SER A 167 4.03 -2.03 -14.93
CA SER A 167 3.00 -0.97 -14.96
C SER A 167 3.20 0.05 -16.08
N GLN A 168 4.44 0.34 -16.49
CA GLN A 168 4.70 1.25 -17.62
C GLN A 168 4.49 0.60 -18.99
N GLN A 169 4.74 -0.71 -19.13
CA GLN A 169 4.54 -1.41 -20.41
C GLN A 169 3.05 -1.65 -20.74
N SER A 170 2.19 -1.67 -19.72
CA SER A 170 0.74 -1.87 -19.88
C SER A 170 -0.02 -0.59 -20.28
N THR A 171 0.60 0.59 -20.16
CA THR A 171 -0.02 1.88 -20.51
C THR A 171 0.37 2.40 -21.90
N SER A 172 1.44 1.89 -22.52
CA SER A 172 1.87 2.34 -23.86
C SER A 172 1.27 1.55 -25.04
N LEU A 173 0.43 0.55 -24.79
CA LEU A 173 -0.22 -0.28 -25.83
C LEU A 173 -1.69 0.06 -26.07
N ALA A 174 -2.19 1.14 -25.44
CA ALA A 174 -3.59 1.59 -25.53
C ALA A 174 -3.77 2.97 -26.16
N HIS A 175 -2.80 3.43 -26.98
CA HIS A 175 -2.92 4.64 -27.80
C HIS A 175 -2.70 4.34 -29.28
#